data_AF-A0A2E3C0L0-F1
#
_entry.id   AF-A0A2E3C0L0-F1
#
_cell.length_a   1.000
_cell.length_b   1.000
_cell.length_c   1.000
_cell.angle_alpha   90.00
_cell.angle_beta   90.00
_cell.angle_gamma   90.00
#
_symmetry.space_group_name_H-M   'P 1'
#
loop_
_entity.id
_entity.type
_entity.pdbx_description
1 polymer ?
#
loop_
_entity_poly.entity_id
_entity_poly.type
_entity_poly.pdbx_seq_one_letter_code
_entity_poly.pdbx_strand_id
1 'polypeptide(L)'
;MNINFIILLNCICSIIGVTYPRIINFFLNSSLFNFMTVFFHNNLVHLFINMFLLNSTRKYESKAMQYITFYYIIICNYILPKITDSQIIPIGFSGITFGMHTVYALRNFYCNKFLVREELLYILLLSLIIPYLIPQTTLISHLVGIGLGFIYVQKN
;
A
#
# COMPACT_ATOMS: atom_id res chain seq x y z
N MET A 1 -1.02 -3.97 -17.46
CA MET A 1 -0.49 -5.22 -16.87
C MET A 1 -1.65 -6.13 -16.56
N ASN A 2 -1.58 -7.39 -16.99
CA ASN A 2 -2.67 -8.36 -16.85
C ASN A 2 -2.73 -8.85 -15.39
N ILE A 3 -3.88 -8.71 -14.70
CA ILE A 3 -4.04 -9.06 -13.27
C ILE A 3 -3.62 -10.53 -13.01
N ASN A 4 -3.89 -11.41 -13.98
CA ASN A 4 -3.51 -12.82 -13.94
C ASN A 4 -1.99 -13.03 -13.85
N PHE A 5 -1.19 -12.13 -14.43
CA PHE A 5 0.28 -12.23 -14.38
C PHE A 5 0.82 -11.88 -12.98
N ILE A 6 0.25 -10.88 -12.31
CA ILE A 6 0.66 -10.48 -10.94
C ILE A 6 0.30 -11.56 -9.93
N ILE A 7 -0.88 -12.18 -10.08
CA ILE A 7 -1.31 -13.29 -9.24
C ILE A 7 -0.41 -14.50 -9.46
N LEU A 8 -0.15 -14.85 -10.72
CA LEU A 8 0.73 -15.97 -11.07
C LEU A 8 2.15 -15.78 -10.51
N LEU A 9 2.72 -14.59 -10.66
CA LEU A 9 4.06 -14.28 -10.14
C LEU A 9 4.12 -14.38 -8.61
N ASN A 10 3.12 -13.87 -7.89
CA ASN A 10 3.05 -13.98 -6.43
C ASN A 10 2.87 -15.44 -5.98
N CYS A 11 2.03 -16.23 -6.66
CA CYS A 11 1.88 -17.65 -6.38
C CYS A 11 3.20 -18.41 -6.57
N ILE A 12 3.91 -18.15 -7.67
CA ILE A 12 5.21 -18.77 -7.97
C ILE A 12 6.25 -18.42 -6.90
N CYS A 13 6.35 -17.15 -6.49
CA CYS A 13 7.26 -16.72 -5.42
C CYS A 13 6.94 -17.40 -4.07
N SER A 14 5.66 -17.61 -3.76
CA SER A 14 5.25 -18.31 -2.54
C SER A 14 5.51 -19.82 -2.56
N ILE A 15 5.39 -20.46 -3.73
CA ILE A 15 5.52 -21.92 -3.91
C ILE A 15 6.98 -22.37 -3.92
N ILE A 16 7.90 -21.59 -4.52
CA ILE A 16 9.31 -22.00 -4.67
C ILE A 16 10.06 -21.96 -3.31
N GLY A 17 9.47 -21.44 -2.25
CA GLY A 17 10.14 -21.37 -0.94
C GLY A 17 11.44 -20.55 -0.98
N VAL A 18 11.61 -19.70 -2.00
CA VAL A 18 12.66 -18.69 -2.01
C VAL A 18 12.34 -17.79 -0.83
N THR A 19 13.08 -17.96 0.26
CA THR A 19 12.95 -17.13 1.45
C THR A 19 13.02 -15.68 1.00
N TYR A 20 11.88 -14.99 1.05
CA TYR A 20 11.68 -13.59 0.67
C TYR A 20 12.85 -12.64 0.97
N PRO A 21 13.62 -12.76 2.07
CA PRO A 21 14.86 -11.99 2.26
C PRO A 21 15.89 -12.07 1.12
N ARG A 22 15.99 -13.17 0.35
CA ARG A 22 16.91 -13.26 -0.81
C ARG A 22 16.42 -12.48 -2.03
N ILE A 23 15.10 -12.45 -2.25
CA ILE A 23 14.47 -11.62 -3.28
C ILE A 23 14.62 -10.15 -2.86
N ILE A 24 14.28 -9.81 -1.62
CA ILE A 24 14.44 -8.45 -1.09
C ILE A 24 15.91 -7.99 -1.21
N ASN A 25 16.91 -8.82 -0.91
CA ASN A 25 18.33 -8.48 -1.12
C ASN A 25 18.70 -8.31 -2.61
N PHE A 26 18.15 -9.12 -3.51
CA PHE A 26 18.35 -8.94 -4.95
C PHE A 26 17.74 -7.62 -5.45
N PHE A 27 16.54 -7.29 -4.96
CA PHE A 27 15.82 -6.07 -5.32
C PHE A 27 16.45 -4.82 -4.69
N LEU A 28 16.82 -4.87 -3.40
CA LEU A 28 17.52 -3.80 -2.65
C LEU A 28 18.80 -3.33 -3.33
N ASN A 29 19.56 -4.27 -3.90
CA ASN A 29 20.82 -3.99 -4.57
C ASN A 29 20.65 -3.42 -5.99
N SER A 30 19.40 -3.35 -6.49
CA SER A 30 19.07 -2.76 -7.78
C SER A 30 18.04 -1.65 -7.60
N SER A 31 18.49 -0.39 -7.63
CA SER A 31 17.62 0.79 -7.52
C SER A 31 16.44 0.76 -8.50
N LEU A 32 16.62 0.11 -9.65
CA LEU A 32 15.60 -0.04 -10.68
C LEU A 32 14.44 -0.95 -10.26
N PHE A 33 14.61 -1.91 -9.35
CA PHE A 33 13.54 -2.85 -9.01
C PHE A 33 12.84 -2.57 -7.67
N ASN A 34 13.34 -1.62 -6.88
CA ASN A 34 12.72 -1.25 -5.61
C ASN A 34 11.25 -0.80 -5.74
N PHE A 35 10.78 -0.36 -6.92
CA PHE A 35 9.37 -0.05 -7.14
C PHE A 35 8.46 -1.29 -7.20
N MET A 36 9.00 -2.46 -7.59
CA MET A 36 8.21 -3.69 -7.74
C MET A 36 7.82 -4.31 -6.39
N THR A 37 8.53 -3.95 -5.31
CA THR A 37 8.26 -4.40 -3.93
C THR A 37 6.83 -4.16 -3.48
N VAL A 38 6.19 -3.11 -4.01
CA VAL A 38 4.79 -2.74 -3.76
C VAL A 38 3.79 -3.78 -4.31
N PHE A 39 4.18 -4.57 -5.32
CA PHE A 39 3.33 -5.62 -5.89
C PHE A 39 3.52 -7.00 -5.25
N PHE A 40 4.59 -7.17 -4.48
CA PHE A 40 4.86 -8.43 -3.79
C PHE A 40 4.07 -8.50 -2.48
N HIS A 41 3.58 -9.69 -2.17
CA HIS A 41 2.96 -9.99 -0.88
C HIS A 41 3.54 -11.28 -0.35
N ASN A 42 3.91 -11.30 0.92
CA ASN A 42 4.47 -12.48 1.58
C ASN A 42 3.39 -13.43 2.12
N ASN A 43 2.12 -13.02 2.10
CA ASN A 43 0.99 -13.82 2.56
C ASN A 43 -0.21 -13.60 1.64
N LEU A 44 -0.89 -14.68 1.24
CA LEU A 44 -2.11 -14.63 0.43
C LEU A 44 -3.23 -13.88 1.15
N VAL A 45 -3.37 -14.02 2.47
CA VAL A 45 -4.38 -13.29 3.25
C VAL A 45 -4.14 -11.78 3.13
N HIS A 46 -2.88 -11.34 3.26
CA HIS A 46 -2.51 -9.94 3.08
C HIS A 46 -2.86 -9.44 1.68
N LEU A 47 -2.53 -10.23 0.65
CA LEU A 47 -2.87 -9.92 -0.74
C LEU A 47 -4.38 -9.78 -0.95
N PHE A 48 -5.18 -10.74 -0.46
CA PHE A 48 -6.63 -10.73 -0.63
C PHE A 48 -7.29 -9.55 0.08
N ILE A 49 -6.88 -9.24 1.31
CA ILE A 49 -7.37 -8.07 2.04
C ILE A 49 -7.07 -6.78 1.25
N ASN A 50 -5.82 -6.63 0.79
CA ASN A 50 -5.43 -5.45 0.02
C ASN A 50 -6.21 -5.33 -1.30
N MET A 51 -6.41 -6.43 -2.04
CA MET A 51 -7.19 -6.42 -3.28
C MET A 51 -8.66 -6.07 -3.04
N PHE A 52 -9.26 -6.66 -2.00
CA PHE A 52 -10.65 -6.39 -1.62
C PHE A 52 -10.85 -4.92 -1.28
N LEU A 53 -9.99 -4.39 -0.40
CA LEU A 53 -9.99 -2.99 -0.01
C LEU A 53 -9.81 -2.09 -1.24
N LEU A 54 -8.78 -2.32 -2.06
CA LEU A 54 -8.52 -1.48 -3.23
C LEU A 54 -9.71 -1.47 -4.21
N ASN A 55 -10.37 -2.62 -4.42
CA ASN A 55 -11.55 -2.71 -5.26
C ASN A 55 -12.73 -1.89 -4.72
N SER A 56 -12.89 -1.78 -3.40
CA SER A 56 -13.94 -0.94 -2.78
C SER A 56 -13.76 0.55 -3.11
N THR A 57 -12.51 0.97 -3.35
CA THR A 57 -12.15 2.35 -3.74
C THR A 57 -12.04 2.57 -5.25
N ARG A 58 -12.35 1.56 -6.07
CA ARG A 58 -12.16 1.60 -7.54
C ARG A 58 -12.97 2.68 -8.25
N LYS A 59 -14.09 3.11 -7.67
CA LYS A 59 -14.94 4.18 -8.20
C LYS A 59 -14.29 5.58 -8.08
N TYR A 60 -13.16 5.70 -7.40
CA TYR A 60 -12.41 6.95 -7.23
C TYR A 60 -11.30 7.11 -8.26
N GLU A 61 -10.97 8.37 -8.55
CA GLU A 61 -10.19 8.81 -9.70
C GLU A 61 -8.90 8.01 -9.93
N SER A 62 -8.70 7.59 -11.18
CA SER A 62 -7.43 7.03 -11.66
C SER A 62 -6.24 7.97 -11.38
N LYS A 63 -6.48 9.28 -11.35
CA LYS A 63 -5.49 10.31 -10.99
C LYS A 63 -5.03 10.21 -9.54
N ALA A 64 -5.95 9.96 -8.60
CA ALA A 64 -5.61 9.78 -7.19
C ALA A 64 -4.73 8.54 -7.00
N MET A 65 -5.10 7.43 -7.66
CA MET A 65 -4.34 6.18 -7.61
C MET A 65 -2.93 6.35 -8.18
N GLN A 66 -2.80 7.02 -9.32
CA GLN A 66 -1.50 7.32 -9.94
C GLN A 66 -0.65 8.21 -9.02
N TYR A 67 -1.23 9.27 -8.46
CA TYR A 67 -0.55 10.17 -7.53
C TYR A 67 -0.03 9.42 -6.31
N ILE A 68 -0.91 8.72 -5.59
CA ILE A 68 -0.55 8.01 -4.36
C ILE A 68 0.49 6.94 -4.66
N THR A 69 0.31 6.14 -5.72
CA THR A 69 1.28 5.09 -6.09
C THR A 69 2.66 5.68 -6.35
N PHE A 70 2.74 6.75 -7.15
CA PHE A 70 4.01 7.37 -7.52
C PHE A 70 4.75 7.93 -6.30
N TYR A 71 4.09 8.76 -5.50
CA TYR A 71 4.72 9.37 -4.33
C TYR A 71 5.00 8.37 -3.21
N TYR A 72 4.16 7.35 -3.06
CA TYR A 72 4.38 6.28 -2.10
C TYR A 72 5.66 5.51 -2.42
N ILE A 73 5.88 5.13 -3.68
CA ILE A 73 7.11 4.43 -4.10
C ILE A 73 8.35 5.28 -3.76
N ILE A 74 8.32 6.58 -4.04
CA ILE A 74 9.45 7.47 -3.74
C ILE A 74 9.69 7.54 -2.24
N ILE A 75 8.65 7.81 -1.45
CA ILE A 75 8.82 8.02 0.00
C ILE A 75 9.22 6.71 0.68
N CYS A 76 8.47 5.63 0.47
CA CYS A 76 8.63 4.39 1.20
C CYS A 76 9.81 3.53 0.72
N ASN A 77 10.13 3.54 -0.58
CA ASN A 77 11.17 2.65 -1.12
C ASN A 77 12.51 3.37 -1.39
N TYR A 78 12.53 4.71 -1.39
CA TYR A 78 13.76 5.46 -1.66
C TYR A 78 14.18 6.37 -0.51
N ILE A 79 13.24 7.11 0.10
CA ILE A 79 13.56 8.08 1.16
C ILE A 79 13.64 7.38 2.51
N LEU A 80 12.63 6.61 2.88
CA LEU A 80 12.47 6.04 4.22
C LEU A 80 13.63 5.10 4.63
N PRO A 81 14.11 4.18 3.77
CA PRO A 81 15.24 3.31 4.13
C PRO A 81 16.54 4.08 4.39
N LYS A 82 16.72 5.26 3.75
CA LYS A 82 17.89 6.12 3.94
C LYS A 82 17.85 6.94 5.23
N ILE A 83 16.65 7.25 5.72
CA ILE A 83 16.47 8.07 6.94
C ILE A 83 16.51 7.22 8.20
N THR A 84 15.96 6.01 8.11
CA THR A 84 15.74 5.17 9.31
C THR A 84 16.90 4.22 9.61
N ASP A 85 17.98 4.24 8.80
CA ASP A 85 19.03 3.20 8.73
C ASP A 85 18.47 1.77 8.68
N SER A 86 17.18 1.64 8.36
CA SER A 86 16.48 0.37 8.34
C SER A 86 16.56 -0.19 6.93
N GLN A 87 17.04 -1.41 6.81
CA GLN A 87 16.95 -2.18 5.56
C GLN A 87 15.51 -2.66 5.29
N ILE A 88 14.52 -2.09 5.99
CA ILE A 88 13.14 -2.53 5.94
C ILE A 88 12.46 -1.77 4.80
N ILE A 89 12.41 -2.40 3.63
CA ILE A 89 11.53 -1.97 2.55
C ILE A 89 10.12 -2.50 2.86
N PRO A 90 9.10 -1.63 2.95
CA PRO A 90 7.72 -2.08 3.09
C PRO A 90 7.28 -2.82 1.83
N ILE A 91 6.69 -4.00 2.01
CA ILE A 91 6.25 -4.89 0.93
C ILE A 91 4.73 -4.84 0.83
N GLY A 92 4.23 -4.84 -0.40
CA GLY A 92 2.81 -4.81 -0.70
C GLY A 92 2.26 -3.40 -0.90
N PHE A 93 1.02 -3.34 -1.37
CA PHE A 93 0.36 -2.08 -1.73
C PHE A 93 -0.59 -1.56 -0.64
N SER A 94 -0.50 -2.08 0.60
CA SER A 94 -1.36 -1.69 1.71
C SER A 94 -1.33 -0.18 1.96
N GLY A 95 -0.15 0.46 1.96
CA GLY A 95 -0.05 1.91 2.09
C GLY A 95 -0.78 2.67 0.97
N ILE A 96 -0.71 2.21 -0.28
CA ILE A 96 -1.48 2.79 -1.39
C ILE A 96 -2.98 2.61 -1.15
N THR A 97 -3.39 1.42 -0.71
CA THR A 97 -4.78 1.11 -0.36
C THR A 97 -5.32 2.06 0.70
N PHE A 98 -4.57 2.29 1.78
CA PHE A 98 -4.96 3.24 2.82
C PHE A 98 -4.99 4.68 2.34
N GLY A 99 -4.08 5.07 1.43
CA GLY A 99 -4.15 6.37 0.77
C GLY A 99 -5.43 6.54 -0.05
N MET A 100 -5.81 5.54 -0.85
CA MET A 100 -7.05 5.57 -1.63
C MET A 100 -8.30 5.62 -0.75
N HIS A 101 -8.30 4.89 0.37
CA HIS A 101 -9.38 4.94 1.34
C HIS A 101 -9.46 6.30 2.05
N THR A 102 -8.32 6.94 2.28
CA THR A 102 -8.28 8.30 2.82
C THR A 102 -8.91 9.29 1.82
N VAL A 103 -8.55 9.20 0.54
CA VAL A 103 -9.18 10.02 -0.52
C VAL A 103 -10.69 9.79 -0.57
N TYR A 104 -11.11 8.52 -0.57
CA TYR A 104 -12.52 8.13 -0.54
C TYR A 104 -13.28 8.80 0.60
N ALA A 105 -12.76 8.60 1.81
CA ALA A 105 -13.44 9.00 3.01
C ALA A 105 -13.46 10.53 3.18
N LEU A 106 -12.37 11.23 2.86
CA LEU A 106 -12.32 12.69 2.91
C LEU A 106 -13.25 13.34 1.88
N ARG A 107 -13.28 12.87 0.63
CA ARG A 107 -14.19 13.44 -0.38
C ARG A 107 -15.65 13.29 0.04
N ASN A 108 -16.03 12.13 0.54
CA ASN A 108 -17.38 11.92 1.02
C ASN A 108 -17.70 12.70 2.31
N PHE A 109 -16.71 12.89 3.18
CA PHE A 109 -16.84 13.74 4.37
C PHE A 109 -17.18 15.18 3.95
N TYR A 110 -16.45 15.74 2.98
CA TYR A 110 -16.73 17.08 2.44
C TYR A 110 -18.08 17.16 1.70
N CYS A 111 -18.55 16.06 1.11
CA CYS A 111 -19.87 15.98 0.48
C CYS A 111 -21.03 15.68 1.46
N ASN A 112 -20.83 15.79 2.78
CA ASN A 112 -21.86 15.63 3.82
C ASN A 112 -22.63 14.30 3.82
N LYS A 113 -21.98 13.19 3.41
CA LYS A 113 -22.58 11.85 3.54
C LYS A 113 -22.28 11.28 4.94
N PHE A 114 -23.26 11.37 5.84
CA PHE A 114 -23.16 10.93 7.25
C PHE A 114 -22.60 9.50 7.42
N LEU A 115 -22.95 8.59 6.51
CA LEU A 115 -22.47 7.19 6.46
C LEU A 115 -20.93 7.05 6.39
N VAL A 116 -20.18 8.09 6.04
CA VAL A 116 -18.73 7.97 5.77
C VAL A 116 -17.84 8.34 6.96
N ARG A 117 -18.39 8.93 8.03
CA ARG A 117 -17.61 9.17 9.28
C ARG A 117 -17.14 7.87 9.92
N GLU A 118 -17.99 6.84 9.92
CA GLU A 118 -17.68 5.53 10.50
C GLU A 118 -16.69 4.75 9.62
N GLU A 119 -16.81 4.85 8.30
CA GLU A 119 -15.87 4.23 7.36
C GLU A 119 -14.44 4.78 7.52
N LEU A 120 -14.27 6.11 7.63
CA LEU A 120 -12.95 6.72 7.88
C LEU A 120 -12.30 6.19 9.16
N LEU A 121 -13.10 6.11 10.23
CA LEU A 121 -12.64 5.60 11.51
C LEU A 121 -12.22 4.12 11.41
N TYR A 122 -13.00 3.31 10.67
CA TYR A 122 -12.70 1.90 10.43
C TYR A 122 -11.42 1.72 9.60
N ILE A 123 -11.19 2.56 8.58
CA ILE A 123 -9.97 2.58 7.78
C ILE A 123 -8.76 2.90 8.68
N LEU A 124 -8.86 3.92 9.53
CA LEU A 124 -7.80 4.30 10.46
C LEU A 124 -7.51 3.19 11.47
N LEU A 125 -8.55 2.59 12.05
CA LEU A 125 -8.41 1.43 12.95
C LEU A 125 -7.75 0.24 12.26
N LEU A 126 -8.20 -0.13 11.06
CA LEU A 126 -7.58 -1.20 10.28
C LEU A 126 -6.10 -0.90 9.97
N SER A 127 -5.78 0.36 9.65
CA SER A 127 -4.40 0.78 9.37
C SER A 127 -3.46 0.62 10.57
N LEU A 128 -4.01 0.74 11.79
CA LEU A 128 -3.29 0.54 13.04
C LEU A 128 -3.19 -0.93 13.44
N ILE A 129 -4.23 -1.72 13.20
CA ILE A 129 -4.31 -3.14 13.63
C ILE A 129 -3.55 -4.07 12.66
N ILE A 130 -3.64 -3.82 11.35
CA ILE A 130 -3.05 -4.69 10.32
C ILE A 130 -1.52 -4.88 10.49
N PRO A 131 -0.72 -3.86 10.84
CA PRO A 131 0.70 -4.04 11.15
C PRO A 131 0.99 -5.04 12.28
N TYR A 132 0.11 -5.16 13.27
CA TYR A 132 0.26 -6.13 14.36
C TYR A 132 -0.16 -7.55 13.95
N LEU A 133 -1.11 -7.67 13.00
CA LEU A 133 -1.54 -8.95 12.43
C LEU A 133 -0.59 -9.45 11.34
N ILE A 134 0.09 -8.52 10.65
CA ILE A 134 0.92 -8.77 9.46
C ILE A 134 2.22 -7.98 9.64
N PRO A 135 3.24 -8.54 10.33
CA PRO A 135 4.45 -7.83 10.75
C PRO A 135 5.35 -7.35 9.61
N GLN A 136 5.02 -7.71 8.36
CA GLN A 136 5.73 -7.29 7.15
C GLN A 136 5.22 -5.94 6.61
N THR A 137 4.10 -5.44 7.14
CA THR A 137 3.62 -4.08 6.88
C THR A 137 4.10 -3.16 7.98
N THR A 138 4.72 -2.04 7.62
CA THR A 138 5.12 -1.05 8.61
C THR A 138 3.98 -0.07 8.82
N LEU A 139 3.68 0.25 10.08
CA LEU A 139 2.74 1.33 10.41
C LEU A 139 3.12 2.63 9.69
N ILE A 140 4.42 2.89 9.56
CA ILE A 140 4.96 4.05 8.83
C ILE A 140 4.48 4.06 7.37
N SER A 141 4.52 2.92 6.67
CA SER A 141 4.01 2.80 5.30
C SER A 141 2.52 3.19 5.21
N HIS A 142 1.70 2.71 6.14
CA HIS A 142 0.28 3.04 6.17
C HIS A 142 0.05 4.54 6.40
N LEU A 143 0.79 5.12 7.36
CA LEU A 143 0.72 6.55 7.67
C LEU A 143 1.16 7.42 6.48
N VAL A 144 2.21 7.03 5.76
CA VAL A 144 2.63 7.73 4.52
C VAL A 144 1.51 7.68 3.49
N GLY A 145 0.90 6.51 3.28
CA GLY A 145 -0.25 6.35 2.39
C GLY A 145 -1.41 7.29 2.74
N ILE A 146 -1.82 7.29 4.01
CA ILE A 146 -2.87 8.17 4.54
C ILE A 146 -2.51 9.64 4.30
N GLY A 147 -1.29 10.06 4.65
CA GLY A 147 -0.80 11.42 4.44
C GLY A 147 -0.87 11.86 2.97
N LEU A 148 -0.47 11.00 2.04
CA LEU A 148 -0.58 11.27 0.59
C LEU A 148 -2.04 11.43 0.14
N GLY A 149 -2.95 10.64 0.69
CA GLY A 149 -4.39 10.78 0.43
C GLY A 149 -4.94 12.13 0.90
N PHE A 150 -4.56 12.58 2.10
CA PHE A 150 -4.91 13.92 2.61
C PHE A 150 -4.40 15.03 1.68
N ILE A 151 -3.12 14.97 1.30
CA ILE A 151 -2.48 15.96 0.43
C ILE A 151 -3.18 16.01 -0.93
N TYR A 152 -3.53 14.86 -1.50
CA TYR A 152 -4.22 14.79 -2.79
C TYR A 152 -5.57 15.52 -2.76
N VAL A 153 -6.40 15.26 -1.74
CA VAL A 153 -7.73 15.87 -1.60
C VAL A 153 -7.63 17.36 -1.31
N GLN A 154 -6.65 17.82 -0.53
CA GLN A 154 -6.46 19.26 -0.30
C GLN A 154 -6.09 20.03 -1.58
N LYS A 155 -5.47 19.37 -2.55
CA LYS A 155 -5.08 19.98 -3.83
C LYS A 155 -6.17 19.87 -4.92
N ASN A 156 -7.18 19.02 -4.75
CA ASN A 156 -8.20 18.71 -5.77
C ASN A 156 -9.60 18.49 -5.17
#